data_AF-A0A926TJW4-F1
#
_entry.id   AF-A0A926TJW4-F1
#
_cell.length_a   1.000
_cell.length_b   1.000
_cell.length_c   1.000
_cell.angle_alpha   90.00
_cell.angle_beta   90.00
_cell.angle_gamma   90.00
#
_symmetry.space_group_name_H-M   'P 1'
#
loop_
_entity.id
_entity.type
_entity.pdbx_description
1 polymer ?
#
loop_
_entity_poly.entity_id
_entity_poly.type
_entity_poly.pdbx_seq_one_letter_code
_entity_poly.pdbx_strand_id
1 'polypeptide(L)' 'MTDPIDPSAFVDAAAALIGLPIPPDYRPSVIANFERIQAIAQLVNEFPLPDDVEVGPTFDP' A
#
# COMPACT_ATOMS: atom_id res chain seq x y z
N MET A 1 -9.18 7.94 -8.31
CA MET A 1 -9.48 6.53 -7.99
C MET A 1 -10.28 6.54 -6.69
N THR A 2 -11.57 6.24 -6.75
CA THR A 2 -12.49 6.29 -5.59
C THR A 2 -12.99 4.91 -5.19
N ASP A 3 -12.62 3.86 -5.92
CA ASP A 3 -13.06 2.51 -5.62
C ASP A 3 -12.13 1.86 -4.58
N PRO A 4 -12.68 1.14 -3.58
CA PRO A 4 -11.89 0.38 -2.65
C PRO A 4 -11.00 -0.63 -3.39
N ILE A 5 -9.70 -0.60 -3.11
CA ILE A 5 -8.76 -1.58 -3.65
C ILE A 5 -9.08 -2.94 -3.02
N ASP A 6 -9.28 -3.97 -3.86
CA ASP A 6 -9.30 -5.38 -3.43
C ASP A 6 -7.86 -5.82 -3.06
N PRO A 7 -7.59 -6.10 -1.77
CA PRO A 7 -6.25 -6.49 -1.32
C PRO A 7 -5.73 -7.77 -1.98
N SER A 8 -6.61 -8.73 -2.30
CA SER A 8 -6.21 -9.99 -2.94
C SER A 8 -5.69 -9.75 -4.35
N ALA A 9 -6.46 -9.03 -5.17
CA ALA A 9 -6.07 -8.69 -6.54
C ALA A 9 -4.82 -7.81 -6.57
N PHE A 10 -4.71 -6.85 -5.64
CA PHE A 10 -3.54 -5.98 -5.54
C PHE A 10 -2.28 -6.77 -5.17
N VAL A 11 -2.33 -7.64 -4.16
CA VAL A 11 -1.18 -8.45 -3.73
C VAL A 11 -0.66 -9.31 -4.87
N ASP A 12 -1.55 -9.98 -5.62
CA ASP A 12 -1.14 -10.83 -6.75
C ASP A 12 -0.47 -10.01 -7.87
N ALA A 13 -1.06 -8.86 -8.23
CA ALA A 13 -0.52 -7.98 -9.26
C ALA A 13 0.82 -7.35 -8.84
N ALA A 14 0.93 -6.88 -7.60
CA ALA A 14 2.15 -6.27 -7.06
C ALA A 14 3.29 -7.29 -6.98
N ALA A 15 3.01 -8.51 -6.49
CA ALA A 15 3.97 -9.60 -6.42
C ALA A 15 4.53 -9.95 -7.81
N ALA A 16 3.66 -10.03 -8.82
CA ALA A 16 4.07 -10.27 -10.21
C ALA A 16 4.92 -9.11 -10.76
N LEU A 17 4.52 -7.86 -10.51
CA LEU A 17 5.21 -6.67 -10.99
C LEU A 17 6.64 -6.55 -10.45
N ILE A 18 6.84 -6.83 -9.16
CA ILE A 18 8.17 -6.73 -8.52
C ILE A 18 8.98 -8.03 -8.59
N GLY A 19 8.45 -9.07 -9.23
CA GLY A 19 9.13 -10.37 -9.34
C GLY A 19 9.31 -11.10 -8.01
N LEU A 20 8.39 -10.91 -7.06
CA LEU A 20 8.43 -11.54 -5.74
C LEU A 20 7.31 -12.59 -5.63
N PRO A 21 7.55 -13.86 -6.01
CA PRO A 21 6.55 -14.90 -5.88
C PRO A 21 6.21 -15.16 -4.41
N ILE A 22 4.93 -15.21 -4.09
CA ILE A 22 4.45 -15.49 -2.73
C ILE A 22 4.10 -16.97 -2.63
N PRO A 23 4.74 -17.74 -1.74
CA PRO A 23 4.36 -19.12 -1.48
C PRO A 23 2.87 -19.24 -1.09
N PRO A 24 2.16 -20.29 -1.55
CA PRO A 24 0.72 -20.44 -1.26
C PRO A 24 0.39 -20.37 0.23
N ASP A 25 1.24 -20.94 1.08
CA ASP A 25 1.08 -20.96 2.54
C ASP A 25 1.16 -19.56 3.18
N TYR A 26 1.84 -18.60 2.52
CA TYR A 26 2.00 -17.24 2.99
C TYR A 26 1.00 -16.25 2.39
N ARG A 27 0.41 -16.58 1.24
CA ARG A 27 -0.53 -15.68 0.54
C ARG A 27 -1.68 -15.18 1.43
N PRO A 28 -2.39 -16.03 2.21
CA PRO A 28 -3.45 -15.56 3.09
C PRO A 28 -2.97 -14.54 4.13
N SER A 29 -1.78 -14.76 4.70
CA SER A 29 -1.20 -13.88 5.71
C SER A 29 -0.76 -12.54 5.13
N VAL A 30 -0.23 -12.51 3.90
CA VAL A 30 0.12 -11.27 3.20
C VAL A 30 -1.14 -10.44 2.94
N ILE A 31 -2.23 -11.05 2.46
CA ILE A 31 -3.50 -10.37 2.23
C ILE A 31 -4.06 -9.78 3.53
N ALA A 32 -4.10 -10.56 4.61
CA ALA A 32 -4.58 -10.09 5.91
C ALA A 32 -3.75 -8.92 6.46
N ASN A 33 -2.45 -8.86 6.16
CA ASN A 33 -1.61 -7.72 6.54
C ASN A 33 -1.91 -6.48 5.67
N PHE A 34 -2.16 -6.65 4.37
CA PHE A 34 -2.58 -5.56 3.50
C PHE A 34 -3.92 -4.95 3.92
N GLU A 35 -4.90 -5.77 4.31
CA GLU A 35 -6.18 -5.28 4.87
C GLU A 35 -5.97 -4.38 6.10
N ARG A 36 -5.08 -4.79 7.02
CA ARG A 36 -4.74 -4.00 8.21
C ARG A 36 -4.02 -2.69 7.84
N ILE A 37 -3.06 -2.76 6.91
CA ILE A 37 -2.34 -1.58 6.42
C ILE A 37 -3.31 -0.60 5.77
N GLN A 38 -4.27 -1.08 4.97
CA GLN A 38 -5.28 -0.24 4.32
C GLN A 38 -6.13 0.51 5.36
N ALA A 39 -6.58 -0.17 6.42
CA ALA A 39 -7.33 0.45 7.49
C ALA A 39 -6.53 1.55 8.22
N ILE A 40 -5.23 1.32 8.46
CA ILE A 40 -4.35 2.32 9.09
C ILE A 40 -4.06 3.48 8.13
N ALA A 41 -3.79 3.19 6.85
CA ALA A 41 -3.50 4.19 5.84
C ALA A 41 -4.67 5.15 5.61
N GLN A 42 -5.92 4.68 5.76
CA GLN A 42 -7.10 5.52 5.66
C GLN A 42 -7.05 6.71 6.63
N LEU A 43 -6.57 6.50 7.86
CA LEU A 43 -6.43 7.57 8.86
C LEU A 43 -5.47 8.67 8.40
N VAL A 44 -4.48 8.34 7.57
CA VAL A 44 -3.48 9.29 7.05
C VAL A 44 -3.96 9.93 5.74
N ASN A 45 -4.64 9.16 4.88
CA ASN A 45 -5.13 9.64 3.60
C ASN A 45 -6.29 10.64 3.72
N GLU A 46 -6.96 10.69 4.89
CA GLU A 46 -8.02 11.65 5.17
C GLU A 46 -7.50 13.07 5.50
N PHE A 47 -6.20 13.22 5.80
CA PHE A 47 -5.64 14.55 5.99
C PHE A 47 -5.57 15.31 4.65
N PRO A 48 -6.07 16.56 4.59
CA PRO A 48 -5.92 17.37 3.40
C PRO A 48 -4.43 17.67 3.16
N LEU A 49 -3.95 17.40 1.96
CA LEU A 49 -2.59 17.71 1.51
C LEU A 49 -2.63 18.97 0.63
N PRO A 50 -2.10 20.11 1.08
CA PRO A 50 -1.92 21.29 0.25
C PRO A 50 -0.95 21.03 -0.91
N ASP A 51 -1.15 21.71 -2.04
CA ASP A 51 -0.27 21.57 -3.21
C ASP A 51 1.17 22.06 -2.97
N ASP A 52 1.38 22.91 -1.97
CA ASP A 52 2.67 23.49 -1.59
C ASP A 52 3.42 22.67 -0.52
N VAL A 53 2.87 21.53 -0.08
CA VAL A 53 3.53 20.68 0.92
C VAL A 53 4.66 19.85 0.26
N GLU A 54 5.87 19.96 0.80
CA GLU A 54 7.02 19.17 0.35
C GLU A 54 7.32 18.01 1.30
N VAL A 55 8.12 17.04 0.83
CA VAL A 55 8.59 15.92 1.66
C VAL A 55 9.49 16.44 2.79
N GLY A 56 9.30 15.92 4.00
CA GLY A 56 10.07 16.34 5.19
C GLY A 56 11.60 16.23 5.06
N PRO A 57 12.16 15.09 4.59
CA PRO A 57 13.60 14.99 4.39
C PRO A 57 14.04 15.73 3.13
N THR A 58 15.06 16.57 3.26
CA THR A 58 15.77 17.21 2.13
C THR A 58 17.08 16.47 1.87
N PHE A 59 17.49 16.41 0.60
CA PHE A 59 18.79 15.86 0.22
C PHE A 59 19.88 16.87 0.57
N ASP A 60 20.92 16.43 1.31
CA ASP A 60 22.15 17.19 1.57
C ASP A 60 23.31 16.48 0.84
N PRO A 61 23.99 17.13 -0.13
CA PRO A 61 25.00 16.52 -0.99
C PRO A 61 26.31 16.11 -0.30
#